data_AF-A0AAV0WI19-F1
#
_entry.id   AF-A0AAV0WI19-F1
#
_cell.length_a   1.000
_cell.length_b   1.000
_cell.length_c   1.000
_cell.angle_alpha   90.00
_cell.angle_beta   90.00
_cell.angle_gamma   90.00
#
_symmetry.space_group_name_H-M   'P 1'
#
loop_
_entity.id
_entity.type
_entity.pdbx_description
1 polymer ?
#
loop_
_entity_poly.entity_id
_entity_poly.type
_entity_poly.pdbx_seq_one_letter_code
_entity_poly.pdbx_strand_id
1 'polypeptide(L)'
;MSVLKENVKHLKPSEKFCSILSDEVCLSSGLSYDSVTDPIDGFVDTGYSKSQNIADHALVFMVRGIKKKFKQPIAYSFCKGATTQHELIRQLKQVIRCVHQCGLKVVATISDQGSANCGAIKILNQETRSYYIKNELPYNDEFYEIELENNERLKLVHIYDVPHLIKCIRNNLITKDLVFTINNDVKCAKLSHLVDLYNVDNAIPDCKMLPRLTDQHIIPEKIMKMKVKNATQVFSQRVSSTMNFLASRNIISSDAQHTASLCLFFDNLFDSLNGNFDKVVDGKIYRTSVKKNSPHHQLWADSLKVLNTMRFVGRNGKNVSVPTIRSWMTTIRAFQTLYKVLGSVGIKSLLPRNLNQDSLECFFGAIRNVGSANPNCNAFTSAYKTLVLNNLVSSHSPGSNCEEDFAEGRLAQFKNLFMFSKTPSTPSDKIIAADLPLTIHQLPNPTSYLRDQTHSYIAGFIIKKLN
;
A
#
# COMPACT_ATOMS: atom_id res chain seq x y z
N MET A 1 8.90 10.44 17.58
CA MET A 1 7.71 9.74 18.15
C MET A 1 6.96 10.55 19.20
N SER A 2 7.59 11.45 19.98
CA SER A 2 6.94 12.23 21.05
C SER A 2 5.70 13.03 20.61
N VAL A 3 5.76 13.67 19.43
CA VAL A 3 4.61 14.37 18.84
C VAL A 3 3.42 13.43 18.64
N LEU A 4 3.65 12.24 18.08
CA LEU A 4 2.58 11.26 17.86
C LEU A 4 1.98 10.81 19.20
N LYS A 5 2.84 10.51 20.19
CA LYS A 5 2.42 10.12 21.54
C LYS A 5 1.51 11.15 22.19
N GLU A 6 1.80 12.45 22.06
CA GLU A 6 0.96 13.51 22.62
C GLU A 6 -0.42 13.53 21.96
N ASN A 7 -0.48 13.49 20.63
CA ASN A 7 -1.76 13.55 19.91
C ASN A 7 -2.63 12.31 20.15
N VAL A 8 -2.01 11.14 20.37
CA VAL A 8 -2.72 9.89 20.67
C VAL A 8 -3.45 9.95 22.02
N LYS A 9 -3.03 10.79 22.97
CA LYS A 9 -3.74 11.00 24.24
C LYS A 9 -5.16 11.54 24.02
N HIS A 10 -5.35 12.35 22.98
CA HIS A 10 -6.65 12.95 22.65
C HIS A 10 -7.58 12.01 21.88
N LEU A 11 -7.14 10.80 21.53
CA LEU A 11 -7.97 9.83 20.81
C LEU A 11 -8.86 9.03 21.76
N LYS A 12 -10.11 8.83 21.34
CA LYS A 12 -11.00 7.86 22.00
C LYS A 12 -10.39 6.46 21.91
N PRO A 13 -10.62 5.55 22.87
CA PRO A 13 -10.06 4.21 22.82
C PRO A 13 -10.30 3.45 21.50
N SER A 14 -11.49 3.60 20.91
CA SER A 14 -11.82 2.98 19.62
C SER A 14 -11.10 3.58 18.40
N GLU A 15 -10.52 4.78 18.54
CA GLU A 15 -9.81 5.49 17.47
C GLU A 15 -8.31 5.21 17.46
N LYS A 16 -7.80 4.50 18.49
CA LYS A 16 -6.38 4.16 18.63
C LYS A 16 -5.95 2.96 17.78
N PHE A 17 -6.90 2.24 17.19
CA PHE A 17 -6.61 1.07 16.34
C PHE A 17 -6.08 1.49 14.97
N CYS A 18 -4.96 0.91 14.56
CA CYS A 18 -4.25 1.26 13.35
C CYS A 18 -3.59 0.06 12.68
N SER A 19 -3.21 0.24 11.42
CA SER A 19 -2.35 -0.64 10.64
C SER A 19 -1.02 0.04 10.31
N ILE A 20 0.00 -0.77 10.02
CA ILE A 20 1.29 -0.31 9.47
C ILE A 20 1.38 -0.74 8.01
N LEU A 21 1.57 0.23 7.13
CA LEU A 21 1.80 0.05 5.71
C LEU A 21 3.30 0.14 5.45
N SER A 22 3.82 -0.73 4.59
CA SER A 22 5.23 -0.70 4.16
C SER A 22 5.37 -0.98 2.68
N ASP A 23 6.09 -0.11 1.97
CA ASP A 23 6.40 -0.28 0.55
C ASP A 23 7.69 0.47 0.20
N GLU A 24 8.25 0.14 -0.96
CA GLU A 24 9.49 0.71 -1.47
C GLU A 24 9.23 1.63 -2.65
N VAL A 25 10.00 2.71 -2.72
CA VAL A 25 10.01 3.61 -3.88
C VAL A 25 11.41 3.67 -4.47
N CYS A 26 11.48 3.49 -5.79
CA CYS A 26 12.73 3.64 -6.54
C CYS A 26 13.16 5.12 -6.57
N LEU A 27 14.46 5.33 -6.39
CA LEU A 27 15.17 6.59 -6.34
C LEU A 27 16.22 6.66 -7.45
N SER A 28 16.60 7.88 -7.83
CA SER A 28 17.81 8.08 -8.62
C SER A 28 19.05 7.87 -7.74
N SER A 29 19.89 6.89 -8.10
CA SER A 29 21.18 6.68 -7.46
C SER A 29 22.08 7.90 -7.62
N GLY A 30 22.77 8.29 -6.56
CA GLY A 30 23.70 9.40 -6.59
C GLY A 30 24.09 9.84 -5.19
N LEU A 31 25.27 10.46 -5.09
CA LEU A 31 25.76 11.04 -3.85
C LEU A 31 25.46 12.54 -3.82
N SER A 32 25.24 13.08 -2.64
CA SER A 32 25.05 14.52 -2.43
C SER A 32 25.68 14.92 -1.11
N TYR A 33 26.48 15.98 -1.11
CA TYR A 33 27.07 16.50 0.11
C TYR A 33 26.12 17.53 0.73
N ASP A 34 25.73 17.33 2.00
CA ASP A 34 24.97 18.31 2.76
C ASP A 34 25.93 19.18 3.56
N SER A 35 26.19 20.40 3.07
CA SER A 35 27.07 21.37 3.71
C SER A 35 26.58 21.85 5.09
N VAL A 36 25.30 21.65 5.42
CA VAL A 36 24.74 22.09 6.70
C VAL A 36 24.97 21.05 7.79
N THR A 37 24.82 19.77 7.46
CA THR A 37 24.97 18.68 8.43
C THR A 37 26.35 18.01 8.38
N ASP A 38 27.14 18.29 7.32
CA ASP A 38 28.44 17.70 6.99
C ASP A 38 28.51 16.18 6.64
N PRO A 39 27.44 15.48 6.20
CA PRO A 39 27.53 14.14 5.64
C PRO A 39 27.46 14.11 4.11
N ILE A 40 27.88 12.97 3.57
CA ILE A 40 27.56 12.56 2.19
C ILE A 40 26.31 11.68 2.24
N ASP A 41 25.21 12.18 1.69
CA ASP A 41 23.97 11.45 1.43
C ASP A 41 24.10 10.54 0.20
N GLY A 42 23.22 9.54 0.11
CA GLY A 42 23.12 8.65 -1.06
C GLY A 42 23.60 7.23 -0.83
N PHE A 43 24.14 6.94 0.35
CA PHE A 43 24.50 5.60 0.76
C PHE A 43 23.32 4.82 1.37
N VAL A 44 23.41 3.49 1.32
CA VAL A 44 22.51 2.60 2.04
C VAL A 44 22.59 2.90 3.53
N ASP A 45 21.45 3.23 4.12
CA ASP A 45 21.28 3.57 5.53
C ASP A 45 19.97 2.95 6.03
N THR A 46 20.11 1.87 6.80
CA THR A 46 18.98 1.13 7.38
C THR A 46 18.53 1.69 8.74
N GLY A 47 19.16 2.79 9.21
CA GLY A 47 19.05 3.30 10.57
C GLY A 47 19.78 2.46 11.64
N TYR A 48 20.27 1.27 11.29
CA TYR A 48 21.08 0.41 12.17
C TYR A 48 22.47 0.19 11.61
N SER A 49 22.57 0.04 10.28
CA SER A 49 23.83 -0.07 9.57
C SER A 49 23.86 0.91 8.40
N LYS A 50 25.05 1.47 8.19
CA LYS A 50 25.40 2.21 6.97
C LYS A 50 26.40 1.38 6.19
N SER A 51 26.30 1.41 4.86
CA SER A 51 27.30 0.78 3.99
C SER A 51 27.67 1.71 2.85
N GLN A 52 28.85 1.53 2.26
CA GLN A 52 29.31 2.34 1.12
C GLN A 52 28.60 2.01 -0.20
N ASN A 53 27.56 1.18 -0.17
CA ASN A 53 26.71 0.94 -1.33
C ASN A 53 25.85 2.16 -1.61
N ILE A 54 25.76 2.57 -2.88
CA ILE A 54 24.84 3.62 -3.30
C ILE A 54 23.41 3.10 -3.24
N ALA A 55 22.53 3.84 -2.55
CA ALA A 55 21.12 3.53 -2.46
C ALA A 55 20.38 3.93 -3.74
N ASP A 56 19.38 3.13 -4.09
CA ASP A 56 18.51 3.31 -5.26
C ASP A 56 17.03 3.09 -4.93
N HIS A 57 16.71 2.78 -3.67
CA HIS A 57 15.35 2.66 -3.16
C HIS A 57 15.24 3.28 -1.75
N ALA A 58 14.03 3.70 -1.40
CA ALA A 58 13.64 4.00 -0.02
C ALA A 58 12.49 3.10 0.42
N LEU A 59 12.70 2.36 1.51
CA LEU A 59 11.64 1.65 2.22
C LEU A 59 10.94 2.63 3.16
N VAL A 60 9.61 2.72 3.10
CA VAL A 60 8.83 3.69 3.88
C VAL A 60 7.75 2.98 4.69
N PHE A 61 7.62 3.36 5.95
CA PHE A 61 6.57 2.90 6.85
C PHE A 61 5.57 4.02 7.13
N MET A 62 4.28 3.70 7.03
CA MET A 62 3.18 4.62 7.32
C MET A 62 2.18 3.98 8.28
N VAL A 63 1.77 4.71 9.31
CA VAL A 63 0.64 4.33 10.16
C VAL A 63 -0.66 4.80 9.54
N ARG A 64 -1.70 3.97 9.57
CA ARG A 64 -3.06 4.32 9.11
C ARG A 64 -4.10 3.91 10.14
N GLY A 65 -4.98 4.84 10.51
CA GLY A 65 -6.08 4.58 11.44
C GLY A 65 -7.17 3.73 10.81
N ILE A 66 -7.73 2.81 11.59
CA ILE A 66 -8.80 1.90 11.12
C ILE A 66 -10.16 2.60 11.21
N LYS A 67 -10.51 3.09 12.41
CA LYS A 67 -11.78 3.77 12.66
C LYS A 67 -11.71 5.27 12.36
N LYS A 68 -10.75 5.96 12.98
CA LYS A 68 -10.49 7.37 12.68
C LYS A 68 -9.60 7.45 11.45
N LYS A 69 -10.01 8.25 10.47
CA LYS A 69 -9.27 8.39 9.20
C LYS A 69 -8.06 9.30 9.38
N PHE A 70 -6.96 8.73 9.85
CA PHE A 70 -5.65 9.38 9.84
C PHE A 70 -4.64 8.51 9.13
N LYS A 71 -3.59 9.13 8.57
CA LYS A 71 -2.43 8.45 8.00
C LYS A 71 -1.18 9.25 8.32
N GLN A 72 -0.03 8.64 8.58
CA GLN A 72 1.21 9.39 8.81
C GLN A 72 2.42 8.53 8.47
N PRO A 73 3.33 8.99 7.58
CA PRO A 73 4.60 8.33 7.39
C PRO A 73 5.44 8.55 8.66
N ILE A 74 6.03 7.47 9.16
CA ILE A 74 6.64 7.43 10.50
C ILE A 74 8.11 7.06 10.48
N ALA A 75 8.56 6.36 9.44
CA ALA A 75 9.95 5.97 9.26
C ALA A 75 10.24 5.74 7.78
N TYR A 76 11.49 5.92 7.40
CA TYR A 76 12.03 5.45 6.13
C TYR A 76 13.48 5.00 6.30
N SER A 77 13.97 4.20 5.37
CA SER A 77 15.37 3.80 5.26
C SER A 77 15.81 3.74 3.81
N PHE A 78 17.11 3.87 3.54
CA PHE A 78 17.67 3.77 2.20
C PHE A 78 18.31 2.41 1.96
N CYS A 79 17.97 1.78 0.84
CA CYS A 79 18.44 0.46 0.46
C CYS A 79 18.93 0.42 -1.00
N LYS A 80 19.69 -0.62 -1.32
CA LYS A 80 20.14 -0.93 -2.68
C LYS A 80 19.40 -2.18 -3.16
N GLY A 81 18.62 -2.03 -4.22
CA GLY A 81 17.62 -3.00 -4.64
C GLY A 81 16.53 -3.21 -3.59
N ALA A 82 15.83 -4.33 -3.69
CA ALA A 82 14.79 -4.71 -2.74
C ALA A 82 15.39 -5.03 -1.37
N THR A 83 14.76 -4.53 -0.31
CA THR A 83 15.17 -4.82 1.07
C THR A 83 15.06 -6.32 1.34
N THR A 84 16.08 -6.88 2.00
CA THR A 84 16.05 -8.31 2.36
C THR A 84 14.95 -8.61 3.38
N GLN A 85 14.39 -9.81 3.35
CA GLN A 85 13.34 -10.22 4.29
C GLN A 85 13.74 -10.06 5.77
N HIS A 86 15.01 -10.31 6.13
CA HIS A 86 15.49 -10.21 7.51
C HIS A 86 15.58 -8.75 7.96
N GLU A 87 16.07 -7.89 7.08
CA GLU A 87 16.16 -6.45 7.34
C GLU A 87 14.78 -5.82 7.44
N LEU A 88 13.85 -6.21 6.57
CA LEU A 88 12.45 -5.80 6.63
C LEU A 88 11.80 -6.21 7.96
N ILE A 89 11.96 -7.46 8.42
CA ILE A 89 11.43 -7.92 9.71
C ILE A 89 11.98 -7.06 10.86
N ARG A 90 13.29 -6.78 10.84
CA ARG A 90 13.97 -5.99 11.88
C ARG A 90 13.35 -4.60 11.98
N GLN A 91 13.26 -3.89 10.85
CA GLN A 91 12.67 -2.55 10.79
C GLN A 91 11.18 -2.57 11.15
N LEU A 92 10.42 -3.54 10.65
CA LEU A 92 8.99 -3.68 10.93
C LEU A 92 8.72 -3.91 12.42
N LYS A 93 9.48 -4.80 13.08
CA LYS A 93 9.38 -5.03 14.54
C LYS A 93 9.69 -3.74 15.32
N GLN A 94 10.74 -3.02 14.94
CA GLN A 94 11.10 -1.74 15.57
C GLN A 94 9.99 -0.70 15.42
N VAL A 95 9.47 -0.52 14.20
CA VAL A 95 8.39 0.42 13.90
C VAL A 95 7.14 0.09 14.72
N ILE A 96 6.74 -1.18 14.78
CA ILE A 96 5.56 -1.62 15.53
C ILE A 96 5.71 -1.34 17.03
N ARG A 97 6.89 -1.64 17.60
CA ARG A 97 7.19 -1.33 19.01
C ARG A 97 7.09 0.17 19.29
N CYS A 98 7.73 1.01 18.48
CA CYS A 98 7.70 2.47 18.65
C CYS A 98 6.29 3.06 18.50
N VAL A 99 5.49 2.57 17.55
CA VAL A 99 4.10 3.01 17.37
C VAL A 99 3.24 2.58 18.55
N HIS A 100 3.44 1.36 19.05
CA HIS A 100 2.71 0.86 20.21
C HIS A 100 3.02 1.68 21.49
N GLN A 101 4.29 2.01 21.72
CA GLN A 101 4.74 2.86 22.83
C GLN A 101 4.14 4.28 22.79
N CYS A 102 3.64 4.74 21.62
CA CYS A 102 2.91 6.01 21.50
C CYS A 102 1.46 5.91 22.01
N GLY A 103 0.96 4.72 22.34
CA GLY A 103 -0.42 4.46 22.78
C GLY A 103 -1.37 4.03 21.66
N LEU A 104 -0.87 3.83 20.44
CA LEU A 104 -1.65 3.26 19.33
C LEU A 104 -1.69 1.73 19.44
N LYS A 105 -2.78 1.14 18.94
CA LYS A 105 -3.01 -0.30 18.93
C LYS A 105 -2.84 -0.81 17.51
N VAL A 106 -1.66 -1.35 17.21
CA VAL A 106 -1.38 -1.94 15.90
C VAL A 106 -2.02 -3.32 15.83
N VAL A 107 -2.90 -3.55 14.86
CA VAL A 107 -3.60 -4.84 14.69
C VAL A 107 -3.37 -5.49 13.32
N ALA A 108 -2.80 -4.76 12.38
CA ALA A 108 -2.52 -5.27 11.04
C ALA A 108 -1.25 -4.66 10.43
N THR A 109 -0.57 -5.43 9.59
CA THR A 109 0.44 -4.94 8.65
C THR A 109 -0.03 -5.12 7.22
N ILE A 110 0.42 -4.22 6.33
CA ILE A 110 -0.01 -4.18 4.94
C ILE A 110 1.21 -3.98 4.03
N SER A 111 1.45 -4.94 3.14
CA SER A 111 2.53 -4.90 2.13
C SER A 111 2.02 -5.36 0.75
N ASP A 112 2.82 -5.14 -0.29
CA ASP A 112 2.64 -5.87 -1.54
C ASP A 112 3.02 -7.37 -1.36
N GLN A 113 2.92 -8.16 -2.44
CA GLN A 113 3.32 -9.58 -2.43
C GLN A 113 4.72 -9.81 -3.03
N GLY A 114 5.62 -8.84 -2.90
CA GLY A 114 7.04 -9.01 -3.23
C GLY A 114 7.65 -10.20 -2.48
N SER A 115 8.71 -10.79 -3.04
CA SER A 115 9.34 -12.00 -2.47
C SER A 115 9.83 -11.78 -1.04
N ALA A 116 10.46 -10.63 -0.78
CA ALA A 116 10.93 -10.25 0.56
C ALA A 116 9.77 -10.08 1.55
N ASN A 117 8.68 -9.43 1.14
CA ASN A 117 7.47 -9.25 1.94
C ASN A 117 6.83 -10.62 2.28
N CYS A 118 6.60 -11.48 1.28
CA CYS A 118 6.07 -12.82 1.50
C CYS A 118 6.96 -13.67 2.43
N GLY A 119 8.29 -13.59 2.24
CA GLY A 119 9.28 -14.27 3.07
C GLY A 119 9.27 -13.77 4.52
N ALA A 120 9.18 -12.45 4.71
CA ALA A 120 9.12 -11.83 6.03
C ALA A 120 7.91 -12.32 6.83
N ILE A 121 6.73 -12.34 6.21
CA ILE A 121 5.50 -12.81 6.85
C ILE A 121 5.57 -14.30 7.17
N LYS A 122 6.17 -15.11 6.29
CA LYS A 122 6.38 -16.54 6.57
C LYS A 122 7.26 -16.75 7.81
N ILE A 123 8.36 -16.00 7.93
CA ILE A 123 9.25 -16.07 9.09
C ILE A 123 8.51 -15.66 10.37
N LEU A 124 7.77 -14.54 10.35
CA LEU A 124 7.01 -14.08 11.53
C LEU A 124 5.97 -15.11 12.01
N ASN A 125 5.26 -15.77 11.08
CA ASN A 125 4.35 -16.86 11.42
C ASN A 125 5.10 -18.05 12.02
N GLN A 126 6.26 -18.42 11.47
CA GLN A 126 7.08 -19.50 11.99
C GLN A 126 7.61 -19.21 13.39
N GLU A 127 8.10 -18.00 13.65
CA GLU A 127 8.53 -17.55 14.98
C GLU A 127 7.40 -17.66 16.01
N THR A 128 6.20 -17.23 15.62
CA THR A 128 4.99 -17.32 16.47
C THR A 128 4.66 -18.77 16.77
N ARG A 129 4.54 -19.61 15.74
CA ARG A 129 4.25 -21.04 15.88
C ARG A 129 5.29 -21.73 16.78
N SER A 130 6.56 -21.43 16.60
CA SER A 130 7.66 -22.02 17.38
C SER A 130 7.56 -21.67 18.85
N TYR A 131 7.19 -20.42 19.17
CA TYR A 131 6.93 -20.01 20.55
C TYR A 131 5.77 -20.78 21.18
N TYR A 132 4.64 -20.90 20.48
CA TYR A 132 3.48 -21.61 21.03
C TYR A 132 3.78 -23.10 21.28
N ILE A 133 4.46 -23.76 20.34
CA ILE A 133 4.89 -25.16 20.51
C ILE A 133 5.83 -25.30 21.71
N LYS A 134 6.82 -24.42 21.84
CA LYS A 134 7.80 -24.46 22.94
C LYS A 134 7.15 -24.26 24.31
N ASN A 135 6.04 -23.51 24.39
CA ASN A 135 5.31 -23.23 25.62
C ASN A 135 4.05 -24.08 25.79
N GLU A 136 3.84 -25.11 24.95
CA GLU A 136 2.67 -26.00 25.00
C GLU A 136 1.31 -25.27 24.92
N LEU A 137 1.28 -24.16 24.17
CA LEU A 137 0.08 -23.33 23.99
C LEU A 137 -0.70 -23.71 22.73
N PRO A 138 -2.04 -23.61 22.72
CA PRO A 138 -2.85 -23.84 21.54
C PRO A 138 -2.59 -22.74 20.49
N TYR A 139 -2.11 -23.13 19.32
CA TYR A 139 -1.79 -22.23 18.21
C TYR A 139 -2.81 -22.35 17.07
N ASN A 140 -3.14 -21.21 16.46
CA ASN A 140 -3.89 -21.15 15.21
C ASN A 140 -3.18 -20.23 14.20
N ASP A 141 -3.39 -20.46 12.90
CA ASP A 141 -2.76 -19.68 11.83
C ASP A 141 -3.50 -18.35 11.53
N GLU A 142 -4.22 -17.79 12.52
CA GLU A 142 -5.02 -16.57 12.32
C GLU A 142 -4.20 -15.28 12.51
N PHE A 143 -3.09 -15.34 13.24
CA PHE A 143 -2.25 -14.19 13.57
C PHE A 143 -0.77 -14.58 13.67
N TYR A 144 0.10 -13.58 13.58
CA TYR A 144 1.48 -13.67 14.05
C TYR A 144 1.67 -12.68 15.21
N GLU A 145 2.71 -12.90 15.99
CA GLU A 145 3.01 -12.11 17.18
C GLU A 145 4.32 -11.34 17.07
N ILE A 146 4.32 -10.14 17.66
CA ILE A 146 5.54 -9.38 17.91
C ILE A 146 5.69 -9.15 19.39
N GLU A 147 6.82 -9.59 19.91
CA GLU A 147 7.23 -9.40 21.30
C GLU A 147 7.67 -7.96 21.55
N LEU A 148 7.11 -7.38 22.61
CA LEU A 148 7.40 -6.06 23.15
C LEU A 148 8.46 -6.13 24.24
N GLU A 149 8.97 -4.98 24.66
CA GLU A 149 10.02 -4.86 25.69
C GLU A 149 9.57 -5.36 27.08
N ASN A 150 8.27 -5.36 27.35
CA ASN A 150 7.66 -5.86 28.60
C ASN A 150 7.29 -7.35 28.52
N ASN A 151 7.81 -8.10 27.54
CA ASN A 151 7.45 -9.49 27.23
C ASN A 151 5.97 -9.71 26.83
N GLU A 152 5.19 -8.65 26.65
CA GLU A 152 3.86 -8.76 26.05
C GLU A 152 3.99 -9.05 24.55
N ARG A 153 3.02 -9.80 24.01
CA ARG A 153 3.00 -10.20 22.60
C ARG A 153 1.78 -9.63 21.89
N LEU A 154 2.04 -8.73 20.95
CA LEU A 154 0.99 -8.15 20.12
C LEU A 154 0.60 -9.14 19.03
N LYS A 155 -0.70 -9.45 18.93
CA LYS A 155 -1.26 -10.25 17.84
C LYS A 155 -1.62 -9.35 16.66
N LEU A 156 -1.08 -9.69 15.49
CA LEU A 156 -1.31 -8.94 14.25
C LEU A 156 -1.74 -9.88 13.13
N VAL A 157 -2.57 -9.35 12.22
CA VAL A 157 -2.85 -9.99 10.93
C VAL A 157 -2.00 -9.33 9.84
N HIS A 158 -1.72 -10.07 8.77
CA HIS A 158 -1.09 -9.51 7.58
C HIS A 158 -2.07 -9.44 6.41
N ILE A 159 -2.14 -8.29 5.75
CA ILE A 159 -2.98 -8.04 4.59
C ILE A 159 -2.08 -7.72 3.40
N TYR A 160 -2.25 -8.43 2.30
CA TYR A 160 -1.59 -8.05 1.05
C TYR A 160 -2.42 -6.99 0.33
N ASP A 161 -1.74 -6.07 -0.34
CA ASP A 161 -2.40 -4.97 -1.06
C ASP A 161 -3.38 -5.46 -2.13
N VAL A 162 -4.67 -5.24 -1.90
CA VAL A 162 -5.77 -5.76 -2.74
C VAL A 162 -5.72 -5.20 -4.18
N PRO A 163 -5.50 -3.88 -4.41
CA PRO A 163 -5.16 -3.31 -5.72
C PRO A 163 -3.98 -3.99 -6.43
N HIS A 164 -2.91 -4.33 -5.70
CA HIS A 164 -1.81 -5.09 -6.26
C HIS A 164 -2.21 -6.54 -6.61
N LEU A 165 -2.96 -7.23 -5.75
CA LEU A 165 -3.39 -8.60 -6.01
C LEU A 165 -4.25 -8.73 -7.28
N ILE A 166 -5.18 -7.79 -7.52
CA ILE A 166 -6.00 -7.81 -8.74
C ILE A 166 -5.16 -7.53 -10.00
N LYS A 167 -4.18 -6.61 -9.92
CA LYS A 167 -3.18 -6.40 -10.99
C LYS A 167 -2.45 -7.69 -11.30
N CYS A 168 -2.08 -8.47 -10.29
CA CYS A 168 -1.33 -9.70 -10.46
C CYS A 168 -2.17 -10.83 -11.06
N ILE A 169 -3.47 -10.94 -10.76
CA ILE A 169 -4.34 -11.87 -11.49
C ILE A 169 -4.35 -11.54 -12.98
N ARG A 170 -4.58 -10.27 -13.33
CA ARG A 170 -4.52 -9.81 -14.74
C ARG A 170 -3.17 -10.11 -15.37
N ASN A 171 -2.07 -9.74 -14.70
CA ASN A 171 -0.73 -9.91 -15.25
C ASN A 171 -0.36 -11.38 -15.45
N ASN A 172 -0.84 -12.29 -14.59
CA ASN A 172 -0.62 -13.72 -14.80
C ASN A 172 -1.42 -14.26 -16.00
N LEU A 173 -2.65 -13.77 -16.23
CA LEU A 173 -3.46 -14.16 -17.40
C LEU A 173 -2.81 -13.80 -18.74
N ILE A 174 -1.87 -12.85 -18.78
CA ILE A 174 -1.12 -12.50 -20.00
C ILE A 174 -0.27 -13.69 -20.50
N THR A 175 0.21 -14.53 -19.59
CA THR A 175 1.18 -15.59 -19.90
C THR A 175 0.68 -16.99 -19.59
N LYS A 176 -0.41 -17.11 -18.84
CA LYS A 176 -0.92 -18.35 -18.24
C LYS A 176 -2.44 -18.36 -18.31
N ASP A 177 -3.01 -19.54 -18.35
CA ASP A 177 -4.43 -19.73 -18.15
C ASP A 177 -4.71 -19.94 -16.66
N LEU A 178 -5.94 -19.65 -16.22
CA LEU A 178 -6.36 -19.88 -14.84
C LEU A 178 -7.46 -20.93 -14.80
N VAL A 179 -7.16 -22.08 -14.22
CA VAL A 179 -8.13 -23.17 -13.99
C VAL A 179 -8.67 -23.07 -12.58
N PHE A 180 -9.98 -23.17 -12.42
CA PHE A 180 -10.67 -23.00 -11.14
C PHE A 180 -12.02 -23.73 -11.15
N THR A 181 -12.60 -23.96 -9.98
CA THR A 181 -13.87 -24.67 -9.85
C THR A 181 -14.92 -23.80 -9.17
N ILE A 182 -16.10 -23.69 -9.78
CA ILE A 182 -17.28 -23.04 -9.20
C ILE A 182 -18.45 -24.01 -9.37
N ASN A 183 -19.21 -24.26 -8.31
CA ASN A 183 -20.35 -25.19 -8.32
C ASN A 183 -20.01 -26.59 -8.85
N ASN A 184 -18.81 -27.10 -8.52
CA ASN A 184 -18.23 -28.35 -9.02
C ASN A 184 -17.89 -28.39 -10.52
N ASP A 185 -18.13 -27.31 -11.27
CA ASP A 185 -17.69 -27.20 -12.66
C ASP A 185 -16.26 -26.69 -12.74
N VAL A 186 -15.40 -27.45 -13.43
CA VAL A 186 -14.04 -26.98 -13.76
C VAL A 186 -14.12 -25.99 -14.91
N LYS A 187 -13.62 -24.77 -14.68
CA LYS A 187 -13.63 -23.65 -15.61
C LYS A 187 -12.18 -23.25 -15.91
N CYS A 188 -11.94 -22.76 -17.14
CA CYS A 188 -10.64 -22.29 -17.59
C CYS A 188 -10.76 -20.89 -18.17
N ALA A 189 -10.13 -19.91 -17.51
CA ALA A 189 -10.09 -18.53 -17.97
C ALA A 189 -8.80 -18.23 -18.72
N LYS A 190 -8.95 -17.50 -19.84
CA LYS A 190 -7.88 -17.22 -20.79
C LYS A 190 -7.92 -15.76 -21.23
N LEU A 191 -6.76 -15.18 -21.50
CA LEU A 191 -6.71 -13.83 -22.09
C LEU A 191 -7.31 -13.80 -23.49
N SER A 192 -7.21 -14.89 -24.27
CA SER A 192 -7.80 -14.97 -25.62
C SER A 192 -9.29 -14.69 -25.61
N HIS A 193 -10.05 -15.18 -24.64
CA HIS A 193 -11.49 -14.90 -24.52
C HIS A 193 -11.79 -13.40 -24.33
N LEU A 194 -10.91 -12.68 -23.63
CA LEU A 194 -11.03 -11.22 -23.48
C LEU A 194 -10.63 -10.47 -24.77
N VAL A 195 -9.65 -10.99 -25.51
CA VAL A 195 -9.26 -10.47 -26.83
C VAL A 195 -10.42 -10.62 -27.83
N ASP A 196 -11.04 -11.80 -27.88
CA ASP A 196 -12.19 -12.06 -28.76
C ASP A 196 -13.36 -11.12 -28.45
N LEU A 197 -13.71 -10.97 -27.16
CA LEU A 197 -14.70 -10.00 -26.70
C LEU A 197 -14.37 -8.58 -27.15
N TYR A 198 -13.12 -8.15 -26.94
CA TYR A 198 -12.68 -6.80 -27.28
C TYR A 198 -12.74 -6.53 -28.78
N ASN A 199 -12.36 -7.50 -29.61
CA ASN A 199 -12.40 -7.37 -31.06
C ASN A 199 -13.84 -7.28 -31.58
N VAL A 200 -14.75 -8.13 -31.06
CA VAL A 200 -16.17 -8.09 -31.42
C VAL A 200 -16.81 -6.77 -31.01
N ASP A 201 -16.56 -6.30 -29.78
CA ASP A 201 -17.09 -5.01 -29.30
C ASP A 201 -16.52 -3.82 -30.07
N ASN A 202 -15.23 -3.87 -30.43
CA ASN A 202 -14.59 -2.82 -31.22
C ASN A 202 -15.06 -2.76 -32.68
N ALA A 203 -15.59 -3.85 -33.23
CA ALA A 203 -16.14 -3.87 -34.57
C ALA A 203 -17.48 -3.12 -34.67
N ILE A 204 -18.10 -2.77 -33.52
CA ILE A 204 -19.33 -1.98 -33.46
C ILE A 204 -18.99 -0.50 -33.72
N PRO A 205 -19.49 0.12 -34.82
CA PRO A 205 -19.08 1.46 -35.23
C PRO A 205 -19.59 2.57 -34.30
N ASP A 206 -20.84 2.48 -33.83
CA ASP A 206 -21.52 3.64 -33.24
C ASP A 206 -21.65 3.58 -31.71
N CYS A 207 -21.80 2.40 -31.12
CA CYS A 207 -22.06 2.24 -29.69
C CYS A 207 -21.46 0.95 -29.12
N LYS A 208 -20.23 1.03 -28.63
CA LYS A 208 -19.56 -0.08 -27.94
C LYS A 208 -20.30 -0.43 -26.64
N MET A 209 -20.46 -1.72 -26.38
CA MET A 209 -20.99 -2.24 -25.12
C MET A 209 -20.00 -2.02 -23.97
N LEU A 210 -18.69 -2.01 -24.26
CA LEU A 210 -17.61 -1.86 -23.28
C LEU A 210 -16.72 -0.64 -23.57
N PRO A 211 -17.25 0.60 -23.56
CA PRO A 211 -16.54 1.81 -24.00
C PRO A 211 -15.34 2.19 -23.11
N ARG A 212 -15.19 1.55 -21.94
CA ARG A 212 -14.04 1.75 -21.04
C ARG A 212 -12.85 0.87 -21.40
N LEU A 213 -13.07 -0.24 -22.10
CA LEU A 213 -11.98 -1.08 -22.56
C LEU A 213 -11.28 -0.41 -23.73
N THR A 214 -9.96 -0.46 -23.69
CA THR A 214 -9.07 0.09 -24.70
C THR A 214 -7.93 -0.88 -24.91
N ASP A 215 -7.08 -0.63 -25.90
CA ASP A 215 -5.90 -1.44 -26.17
C ASP A 215 -5.03 -1.65 -24.93
N GLN A 216 -4.92 -0.64 -24.05
CA GLN A 216 -4.14 -0.72 -22.81
C GLN A 216 -4.68 -1.70 -21.77
N HIS A 217 -5.88 -2.24 -21.98
CA HIS A 217 -6.52 -3.22 -21.12
C HIS A 217 -6.22 -4.65 -21.57
N ILE A 218 -6.27 -4.90 -22.89
CA ILE A 218 -6.40 -6.25 -23.46
C ILE A 218 -5.23 -6.63 -24.35
N ILE A 219 -4.70 -5.70 -25.16
CA ILE A 219 -3.66 -6.01 -26.16
C ILE A 219 -2.32 -6.24 -25.44
N PRO A 220 -1.75 -7.46 -25.46
CA PRO A 220 -0.60 -7.82 -24.62
C PRO A 220 0.58 -6.84 -24.68
N GLU A 221 0.90 -6.32 -25.86
CA GLU A 221 2.02 -5.41 -26.10
C GLU A 221 1.75 -3.99 -25.57
N LYS A 222 0.47 -3.61 -25.45
CA LYS A 222 0.03 -2.27 -25.02
C LYS A 222 -0.45 -2.26 -23.57
N ILE A 223 -0.54 -3.42 -22.92
CA ILE A 223 -1.03 -3.54 -21.55
C ILE A 223 -0.17 -2.72 -20.57
N MET A 224 -0.84 -1.78 -19.89
CA MET A 224 -0.24 -1.02 -18.79
C MET A 224 -0.24 -1.89 -17.51
N LYS A 225 0.84 -2.66 -17.30
CA LYS A 225 0.97 -3.66 -16.23
C LYS A 225 0.77 -3.10 -14.80
N MET A 226 1.15 -1.84 -14.59
CA MET A 226 1.08 -1.17 -13.29
C MET A 226 -0.25 -0.45 -13.02
N LYS A 227 -1.09 -0.24 -14.03
CA LYS A 227 -2.31 0.58 -13.92
C LYS A 227 -3.48 -0.23 -13.34
N VAL A 228 -3.74 -0.09 -12.05
CA VAL A 228 -4.81 -0.79 -11.32
C VAL A 228 -6.17 -0.60 -11.99
N LYS A 229 -6.49 0.64 -12.39
CA LYS A 229 -7.75 0.98 -13.08
C LYS A 229 -8.03 0.08 -14.27
N ASN A 230 -7.00 -0.25 -15.06
CA ASN A 230 -7.18 -1.11 -16.22
C ASN A 230 -7.48 -2.56 -15.79
N ALA A 231 -6.78 -3.06 -14.77
CA ALA A 231 -7.03 -4.41 -14.25
C ALA A 231 -8.43 -4.55 -13.67
N THR A 232 -8.92 -3.57 -12.90
CA THR A 232 -10.26 -3.60 -12.32
C THR A 232 -11.37 -3.45 -13.36
N GLN A 233 -11.14 -2.68 -14.43
CA GLN A 233 -12.09 -2.56 -15.53
C GLN A 233 -12.22 -3.85 -16.36
N VAL A 234 -11.13 -4.60 -16.53
CA VAL A 234 -11.14 -5.93 -17.17
C VAL A 234 -11.98 -6.93 -16.35
N PHE A 235 -11.78 -6.98 -15.03
CA PHE A 235 -12.57 -7.83 -14.14
C PHE A 235 -13.83 -7.13 -13.64
N SER A 236 -14.56 -6.42 -14.50
CA SER A 236 -15.80 -5.77 -14.09
C SER A 236 -17.03 -6.64 -14.36
N GLN A 237 -18.08 -6.44 -13.56
CA GLN A 237 -19.37 -7.08 -13.78
C GLN A 237 -19.92 -6.83 -15.19
N ARG A 238 -19.71 -5.65 -15.78
CA ARG A 238 -20.16 -5.35 -17.16
C ARG A 238 -19.42 -6.19 -18.21
N VAL A 239 -18.10 -6.37 -18.06
CA VAL A 239 -17.32 -7.27 -18.93
C VAL A 239 -17.83 -8.70 -18.81
N SER A 240 -18.06 -9.17 -17.57
CA SER A 240 -18.62 -10.49 -17.33
C SER A 240 -19.97 -10.68 -18.01
N SER A 241 -20.95 -9.78 -17.77
CA SER A 241 -22.29 -9.90 -18.34
C SER A 241 -22.29 -9.87 -19.87
N THR A 242 -21.49 -8.97 -20.47
CA THR A 242 -21.38 -8.85 -21.93
C THR A 242 -20.74 -10.10 -22.54
N MET A 243 -19.64 -10.58 -21.95
CA MET A 243 -18.97 -11.80 -22.39
C MET A 243 -19.90 -13.01 -22.32
N ASN A 244 -20.63 -13.17 -21.21
CA ASN A 244 -21.57 -14.27 -21.02
C ASN A 244 -22.71 -14.23 -22.05
N PHE A 245 -23.26 -13.04 -22.32
CA PHE A 245 -24.29 -12.85 -23.33
C PHE A 245 -23.81 -13.23 -24.73
N LEU A 246 -22.67 -12.69 -25.19
CA LEU A 246 -22.15 -12.98 -26.53
C LEU A 246 -21.77 -14.46 -26.69
N ALA A 247 -21.21 -15.09 -25.66
CA ALA A 247 -20.91 -16.52 -25.65
C ALA A 247 -22.19 -17.37 -25.73
N SER A 248 -23.26 -17.00 -25.02
CA SER A 248 -24.57 -17.70 -25.09
C SER A 248 -25.25 -17.61 -26.46
N ARG A 249 -24.86 -16.61 -27.26
CA ARG A 249 -25.32 -16.42 -28.65
C ARG A 249 -24.36 -16.99 -29.68
N ASN A 250 -23.30 -17.68 -29.25
CA ASN A 250 -22.25 -18.22 -30.11
C ASN A 250 -21.56 -17.16 -31.00
N ILE A 251 -21.54 -15.89 -30.56
CA ILE A 251 -20.84 -14.80 -31.26
C ILE A 251 -19.33 -14.87 -30.95
N ILE A 252 -18.99 -15.26 -29.73
CA ILE A 252 -17.64 -15.66 -29.31
C ILE A 252 -17.70 -17.10 -28.79
N SER A 253 -16.53 -17.71 -28.57
CA SER A 253 -16.42 -19.07 -28.03
C SER A 253 -17.29 -19.27 -26.78
N SER A 254 -18.02 -20.38 -26.70
CA SER A 254 -18.82 -20.75 -25.52
C SER A 254 -17.94 -20.87 -24.26
N ASP A 255 -16.66 -21.24 -24.41
CA ASP A 255 -15.69 -21.31 -23.31
C ASP A 255 -15.41 -19.94 -22.67
N ALA A 256 -15.74 -18.83 -23.36
CA ALA A 256 -15.61 -17.49 -22.80
C ALA A 256 -16.50 -17.30 -21.56
N GLN A 257 -17.58 -18.08 -21.39
CA GLN A 257 -18.38 -18.09 -20.16
C GLN A 257 -17.56 -18.42 -18.90
N HIS A 258 -16.49 -19.20 -19.05
CA HIS A 258 -15.54 -19.46 -17.96
C HIS A 258 -14.82 -18.18 -17.53
N THR A 259 -14.34 -17.39 -18.50
CA THR A 259 -13.67 -16.11 -18.21
C THR A 259 -14.66 -15.07 -17.70
N ALA A 260 -15.89 -15.06 -18.20
CA ALA A 260 -16.96 -14.24 -17.66
C ALA A 260 -17.21 -14.52 -16.17
N SER A 261 -17.27 -15.81 -15.79
CA SER A 261 -17.42 -16.24 -14.40
C SER A 261 -16.25 -15.75 -13.52
N LEU A 262 -15.02 -15.82 -14.04
CA LEU A 262 -13.84 -15.29 -13.35
C LEU A 262 -13.93 -13.77 -13.13
N CYS A 263 -14.34 -13.01 -14.16
CA CYS A 263 -14.49 -11.56 -14.06
C CYS A 263 -15.50 -11.17 -12.97
N LEU A 264 -16.66 -11.83 -12.90
CA LEU A 264 -17.65 -11.55 -11.86
C LEU A 264 -17.15 -11.95 -10.47
N PHE A 265 -16.44 -13.07 -10.36
CA PHE A 265 -15.84 -13.51 -9.10
C PHE A 265 -14.90 -12.45 -8.53
N PHE A 266 -13.95 -11.97 -9.34
CA PHE A 266 -12.98 -10.97 -8.89
C PHE A 266 -13.56 -9.56 -8.78
N ASP A 267 -14.58 -9.20 -9.55
CA ASP A 267 -15.35 -7.95 -9.39
C ASP A 267 -15.94 -7.86 -7.97
N ASN A 268 -16.70 -8.89 -7.57
CA ASN A 268 -17.34 -8.96 -6.26
C ASN A 268 -16.30 -9.04 -5.13
N LEU A 269 -15.28 -9.89 -5.28
CA LEU A 269 -14.24 -10.06 -4.27
C LEU A 269 -13.43 -8.78 -4.06
N PHE A 270 -13.02 -8.10 -5.14
CA PHE A 270 -12.31 -6.84 -5.06
C PHE A 270 -13.16 -5.75 -4.41
N ASP A 271 -14.42 -5.60 -4.83
CA ASP A 271 -15.35 -4.64 -4.21
C ASP A 271 -15.47 -4.92 -2.69
N SER A 272 -15.58 -6.18 -2.28
CA SER A 272 -15.72 -6.60 -0.87
C SER A 272 -14.53 -6.29 0.03
N LEU A 273 -13.34 -6.17 -0.56
CA LEU A 273 -12.07 -5.93 0.12
C LEU A 273 -11.54 -4.51 -0.12
N ASN A 274 -12.27 -3.69 -0.88
CA ASN A 274 -11.90 -2.32 -1.20
C ASN A 274 -13.09 -1.32 -1.10
N GLY A 275 -14.18 -1.72 -0.43
CA GLY A 275 -15.38 -0.91 -0.22
C GLY A 275 -15.16 0.31 0.68
N ASN A 276 -15.83 1.42 0.36
CA ASN A 276 -15.70 2.72 1.05
C ASN A 276 -17.05 3.38 1.38
N PHE A 277 -18.18 2.74 1.08
CA PHE A 277 -19.50 3.35 1.24
C PHE A 277 -20.25 2.73 2.43
N ASP A 278 -21.10 3.49 3.12
CA ASP A 278 -21.96 2.92 4.16
C ASP A 278 -23.26 2.31 3.59
N LYS A 279 -23.66 2.78 2.42
CA LYS A 279 -24.86 2.37 1.68
C LYS A 279 -24.49 1.84 0.30
N VAL A 280 -25.37 1.05 -0.29
CA VAL A 280 -25.19 0.50 -1.65
C VAL A 280 -25.18 1.66 -2.65
N VAL A 281 -24.15 1.71 -3.48
CA VAL A 281 -23.99 2.68 -4.59
C VAL A 281 -23.83 1.88 -5.88
N ASP A 282 -24.48 2.32 -6.97
CA ASP A 282 -24.44 1.66 -8.29
C ASP A 282 -24.87 0.18 -8.28
N GLY A 283 -25.72 -0.22 -7.32
CA GLY A 283 -26.12 -1.63 -7.13
C GLY A 283 -25.01 -2.54 -6.60
N LYS A 284 -23.83 -2.01 -6.26
CA LYS A 284 -22.67 -2.77 -5.79
C LYS A 284 -22.71 -3.00 -4.29
N ILE A 285 -23.38 -4.08 -3.87
CA ILE A 285 -23.57 -4.41 -2.45
C ILE A 285 -22.25 -4.62 -1.69
N TYR A 286 -21.21 -5.10 -2.36
CA TYR A 286 -19.91 -5.39 -1.75
C TYR A 286 -19.00 -4.17 -1.61
N ARG A 287 -19.35 -3.01 -2.20
CA ARG A 287 -18.62 -1.76 -1.96
C ARG A 287 -18.95 -1.10 -0.63
N THR A 288 -19.80 -1.76 0.16
CA THR A 288 -20.27 -1.24 1.44
C THR A 288 -19.34 -1.60 2.59
N SER A 289 -19.52 -0.95 3.73
CA SER A 289 -18.86 -1.29 4.98
C SER A 289 -19.22 -2.72 5.44
N VAL A 290 -18.26 -3.45 5.99
CA VAL A 290 -18.48 -4.78 6.56
C VAL A 290 -19.15 -4.63 7.92
N LYS A 291 -20.32 -5.26 8.07
CA LYS A 291 -21.16 -5.30 9.29
C LYS A 291 -21.48 -6.74 9.67
N LYS A 292 -22.05 -6.96 10.86
CA LYS A 292 -22.28 -8.30 11.45
C LYS A 292 -23.04 -9.25 10.50
N ASN A 293 -24.09 -8.75 9.86
CA ASN A 293 -24.94 -9.54 8.96
C ASN A 293 -24.76 -9.14 7.49
N SER A 294 -23.62 -8.54 7.14
CA SER A 294 -23.38 -8.09 5.77
C SER A 294 -23.02 -9.28 4.85
N PRO A 295 -23.31 -9.20 3.54
CA PRO A 295 -23.09 -10.31 2.61
C PRO A 295 -21.60 -10.66 2.42
N HIS A 296 -20.68 -9.79 2.85
CA HIS A 296 -19.23 -9.99 2.80
C HIS A 296 -18.80 -11.31 3.45
N HIS A 297 -19.39 -11.69 4.59
CA HIS A 297 -18.96 -12.88 5.33
C HIS A 297 -19.19 -14.16 4.53
N GLN A 298 -20.34 -14.27 3.87
CA GLN A 298 -20.66 -15.41 3.00
C GLN A 298 -19.78 -15.41 1.75
N LEU A 299 -19.65 -14.24 1.09
CA LEU A 299 -18.78 -14.10 -0.07
C LEU A 299 -17.35 -14.56 0.25
N TRP A 300 -16.77 -14.11 1.36
CA TRP A 300 -15.42 -14.50 1.76
C TRP A 300 -15.27 -16.00 2.02
N ALA A 301 -16.25 -16.62 2.68
CA ALA A 301 -16.24 -18.06 2.93
C ALA A 301 -16.28 -18.86 1.62
N ASP A 302 -17.12 -18.45 0.67
CA ASP A 302 -17.22 -19.11 -0.63
C ASP A 302 -16.01 -18.82 -1.53
N SER A 303 -15.50 -17.59 -1.50
CA SER A 303 -14.29 -17.21 -2.22
C SER A 303 -13.08 -18.03 -1.79
N LEU A 304 -12.94 -18.36 -0.49
CA LEU A 304 -11.86 -19.24 -0.03
C LEU A 304 -11.95 -20.65 -0.64
N LYS A 305 -13.16 -21.20 -0.80
CA LYS A 305 -13.37 -22.50 -1.46
C LYS A 305 -12.93 -22.44 -2.91
N VAL A 306 -13.36 -21.42 -3.66
CA VAL A 306 -13.01 -21.25 -5.08
C VAL A 306 -11.49 -21.02 -5.23
N LEU A 307 -10.90 -20.10 -4.46
CA LEU A 307 -9.47 -19.79 -4.48
C LEU A 307 -8.61 -21.02 -4.21
N ASN A 308 -9.04 -21.91 -3.31
CA ASN A 308 -8.32 -23.15 -3.02
C ASN A 308 -8.23 -24.12 -4.21
N THR A 309 -9.14 -24.00 -5.18
CA THR A 309 -9.13 -24.79 -6.43
C THR A 309 -8.35 -24.11 -7.56
N MET A 310 -8.02 -22.82 -7.41
CA MET A 310 -7.37 -22.03 -8.46
C MET A 310 -5.93 -22.46 -8.69
N ARG A 311 -5.58 -22.69 -9.95
CA ARG A 311 -4.21 -22.96 -10.39
C ARG A 311 -3.93 -22.28 -11.72
N PHE A 312 -2.79 -21.60 -11.80
CA PHE A 312 -2.31 -21.09 -13.08
C PHE A 312 -1.64 -22.22 -13.86
N VAL A 313 -1.90 -22.27 -15.16
CA VAL A 313 -1.37 -23.28 -16.08
C VAL A 313 -0.57 -22.56 -17.16
N GLY A 314 0.68 -22.98 -17.34
CA GLY A 314 1.55 -22.43 -18.39
C GLY A 314 1.15 -22.94 -19.77
N ARG A 315 1.74 -22.35 -20.83
CA ARG A 315 1.53 -22.78 -22.23
C ARG A 315 1.86 -24.26 -22.48
N ASN A 316 2.73 -24.84 -21.65
CA ASN A 316 3.10 -26.26 -21.68
C ASN A 316 2.11 -27.17 -20.94
N GLY A 317 0.96 -26.65 -20.49
CA GLY A 317 -0.05 -27.40 -19.74
C GLY A 317 0.33 -27.71 -18.28
N LYS A 318 1.51 -27.28 -17.80
CA LYS A 318 1.97 -27.55 -16.43
C LYS A 318 1.49 -26.48 -15.46
N ASN A 319 1.20 -26.91 -14.24
CA ASN A 319 0.86 -26.00 -13.15
C ASN A 319 2.04 -25.07 -12.83
N VAL A 320 1.76 -23.77 -12.68
CA VAL A 320 2.73 -22.75 -12.31
C VAL A 320 2.36 -22.20 -10.93
N SER A 321 3.28 -22.36 -9.99
CA SER A 321 3.12 -21.79 -8.64
C SER A 321 3.34 -20.27 -8.69
N VAL A 322 2.37 -19.52 -8.19
CA VAL A 322 2.46 -18.06 -8.02
C VAL A 322 1.94 -17.69 -6.63
N PRO A 323 2.51 -16.66 -5.97
CA PRO A 323 2.09 -16.29 -4.63
C PRO A 323 0.65 -15.75 -4.56
N THR A 324 0.14 -15.18 -5.66
CA THR A 324 -1.08 -14.36 -5.67
C THR A 324 -2.33 -15.05 -5.16
N ILE A 325 -2.57 -16.32 -5.49
CA ILE A 325 -3.73 -17.06 -4.98
C ILE A 325 -3.64 -17.24 -3.46
N ARG A 326 -2.45 -17.61 -2.96
CA ARG A 326 -2.21 -17.74 -1.52
C ARG A 326 -2.35 -16.39 -0.83
N SER A 327 -1.82 -15.33 -1.40
CA SER A 327 -1.92 -13.96 -0.86
C SER A 327 -3.36 -13.46 -0.79
N TRP A 328 -4.23 -13.79 -1.77
CA TRP A 328 -5.67 -13.53 -1.67
C TRP A 328 -6.30 -14.28 -0.50
N MET A 329 -6.00 -15.57 -0.33
CA MET A 329 -6.54 -16.38 0.77
C MET A 329 -6.07 -15.87 2.14
N THR A 330 -4.79 -15.52 2.28
CA THR A 330 -4.25 -14.90 3.50
C THR A 330 -4.97 -13.59 3.79
N THR A 331 -5.17 -12.75 2.77
CA THR A 331 -5.86 -11.46 2.91
C THR A 331 -7.30 -11.65 3.38
N ILE A 332 -8.08 -12.56 2.77
CA ILE A 332 -9.46 -12.82 3.19
C ILE A 332 -9.52 -13.29 4.65
N ARG A 333 -8.65 -14.23 5.04
CA ARG A 333 -8.56 -14.70 6.43
C ARG A 333 -8.19 -13.58 7.40
N ALA A 334 -7.25 -12.71 7.01
CA ALA A 334 -6.87 -11.54 7.79
C ALA A 334 -8.05 -10.58 7.99
N PHE A 335 -8.87 -10.33 6.97
CA PHE A 335 -10.09 -9.53 7.09
C PHE A 335 -11.12 -10.19 8.02
N GLN A 336 -11.32 -11.50 7.92
CA GLN A 336 -12.21 -12.26 8.82
C GLN A 336 -11.75 -12.17 10.29
N THR A 337 -10.47 -12.39 10.56
CA THR A 337 -9.88 -12.28 11.91
C THR A 337 -9.96 -10.85 12.42
N LEU A 338 -9.57 -9.86 11.60
CA LEU A 338 -9.58 -8.46 11.97
C LEU A 338 -10.99 -7.97 12.31
N TYR A 339 -12.01 -8.38 11.55
CA TYR A 339 -13.40 -8.04 11.86
C TYR A 339 -13.82 -8.57 13.24
N LYS A 340 -13.45 -9.80 13.61
CA LYS A 340 -13.72 -10.37 14.94
C LYS A 340 -13.00 -9.57 16.04
N VAL A 341 -11.72 -9.26 15.85
CA VAL A 341 -10.89 -8.50 16.81
C VAL A 341 -11.43 -7.09 17.02
N LEU A 342 -11.83 -6.40 15.96
CA LEU A 342 -12.43 -5.07 16.05
C LEU A 342 -13.82 -5.12 16.69
N GLY A 343 -14.60 -6.17 16.42
CA GLY A 343 -15.90 -6.40 17.03
C GLY A 343 -15.84 -6.56 18.55
N SER A 344 -14.84 -7.28 19.08
CA SER A 344 -14.68 -7.49 20.54
C SER A 344 -14.38 -6.19 21.31
N VAL A 345 -13.87 -5.17 20.63
CA VAL A 345 -13.58 -3.84 21.19
C VAL A 345 -14.65 -2.79 20.82
N GLY A 346 -15.81 -3.23 20.32
CA GLY A 346 -16.97 -2.39 20.06
C GLY A 346 -16.98 -1.68 18.70
N ILE A 347 -16.06 -2.00 17.78
CA ILE A 347 -16.06 -1.47 16.41
C ILE A 347 -16.94 -2.38 15.54
N LYS A 348 -18.16 -1.92 15.23
CA LYS A 348 -19.21 -2.70 14.55
C LYS A 348 -19.21 -2.61 13.02
N SER A 349 -18.42 -1.69 12.48
CA SER A 349 -18.34 -1.42 11.04
C SER A 349 -16.87 -1.29 10.65
N LEU A 350 -16.48 -1.95 9.56
CA LEU A 350 -15.13 -1.88 9.00
C LEU A 350 -15.23 -1.38 7.56
N LEU A 351 -14.39 -0.42 7.19
CA LEU A 351 -14.25 0.07 5.81
C LEU A 351 -13.01 -0.58 5.18
N PRO A 352 -13.17 -1.55 4.26
CA PRO A 352 -12.04 -2.25 3.65
C PRO A 352 -11.06 -1.34 2.90
N ARG A 353 -11.53 -0.21 2.33
CA ARG A 353 -10.67 0.79 1.65
C ARG A 353 -9.56 1.35 2.56
N ASN A 354 -9.72 1.27 3.88
CA ASN A 354 -8.70 1.70 4.84
C ASN A 354 -7.57 0.67 5.05
N LEU A 355 -7.69 -0.51 4.45
CA LEU A 355 -6.79 -1.66 4.64
C LEU A 355 -6.09 -2.06 3.32
N ASN A 356 -5.54 -1.06 2.64
CA ASN A 356 -4.70 -1.20 1.45
C ASN A 356 -3.55 -0.18 1.49
N GLN A 357 -2.67 -0.22 0.48
CA GLN A 357 -1.48 0.64 0.42
C GLN A 357 -1.65 1.92 -0.41
N ASP A 358 -2.84 2.19 -0.95
CA ASP A 358 -3.09 3.37 -1.79
C ASP A 358 -2.65 4.68 -1.12
N SER A 359 -2.82 4.82 0.20
CA SER A 359 -2.39 6.02 0.92
C SER A 359 -0.87 6.22 0.93
N LEU A 360 -0.12 5.12 0.86
CA LEU A 360 1.34 5.12 0.76
C LEU A 360 1.79 5.36 -0.69
N GLU A 361 1.14 4.73 -1.68
CA GLU A 361 1.38 5.03 -3.10
C GLU A 361 1.09 6.51 -3.44
N CYS A 362 0.00 7.07 -2.90
CA CYS A 362 -0.31 8.50 -2.99
C CYS A 362 0.81 9.37 -2.40
N PHE A 363 1.41 8.93 -1.30
CA PHE A 363 2.50 9.65 -0.66
C PHE A 363 3.77 9.61 -1.51
N PHE A 364 4.07 8.50 -2.18
CA PHE A 364 5.14 8.43 -3.17
C PHE A 364 4.89 9.35 -4.37
N GLY A 365 3.65 9.42 -4.85
CA GLY A 365 3.26 10.40 -5.88
C GLY A 365 3.51 11.84 -5.42
N ALA A 366 3.13 12.17 -4.18
CA ALA A 366 3.37 13.49 -3.60
C ALA A 366 4.88 13.80 -3.45
N ILE A 367 5.69 12.81 -3.05
CA ILE A 367 7.16 12.96 -2.99
C ILE A 367 7.72 13.29 -4.37
N ARG A 368 7.27 12.57 -5.41
CA ARG A 368 7.73 12.81 -6.79
C ARG A 368 7.30 14.18 -7.32
N ASN A 369 6.15 14.68 -6.89
CA ASN A 369 5.67 16.00 -7.29
C ASN A 369 6.41 17.15 -6.59
N VAL A 370 6.81 16.97 -5.32
CA VAL A 370 7.51 18.01 -4.54
C VAL A 370 9.01 18.02 -4.80
N GLY A 371 9.65 16.85 -4.82
CA GLY A 371 11.09 16.72 -5.03
C GLY A 371 11.45 16.76 -6.51
N SER A 372 11.20 15.65 -7.20
CA SER A 372 11.37 15.48 -8.64
C SER A 372 10.76 14.14 -9.07
N ALA A 373 10.52 13.95 -10.38
CA ALA A 373 9.91 12.71 -10.89
C ALA A 373 10.63 11.43 -10.43
N ASN A 374 11.96 11.49 -10.30
CA ASN A 374 12.82 10.46 -9.73
C ASN A 374 13.79 11.13 -8.74
N PRO A 375 13.44 11.21 -7.44
CA PRO A 375 14.27 11.87 -6.45
C PRO A 375 15.48 11.01 -6.08
N ASN A 376 16.63 11.63 -5.80
CA ASN A 376 17.73 10.96 -5.10
C ASN A 376 17.48 10.97 -3.57
N CYS A 377 18.39 10.40 -2.77
CA CYS A 377 18.19 10.30 -1.31
C CYS A 377 18.02 11.67 -0.63
N ASN A 378 18.77 12.68 -1.06
CA ASN A 378 18.68 14.03 -0.51
C ASN A 378 17.35 14.72 -0.89
N ALA A 379 16.96 14.68 -2.16
CA ALA A 379 15.69 15.20 -2.64
C ALA A 379 14.49 14.48 -2.00
N PHE A 380 14.59 13.16 -1.83
CA PHE A 380 13.60 12.35 -1.13
C PHE A 380 13.46 12.80 0.34
N THR A 381 14.58 12.97 1.05
CA THR A 381 14.58 13.42 2.45
C THR A 381 13.93 14.80 2.57
N SER A 382 14.29 15.74 1.69
CA SER A 382 13.73 17.09 1.65
C SER A 382 12.22 17.09 1.34
N ALA A 383 11.78 16.31 0.36
CA ALA A 383 10.37 16.15 0.03
C ALA A 383 9.58 15.48 1.16
N TYR A 384 10.14 14.44 1.79
CA TYR A 384 9.55 13.75 2.94
C TYR A 384 9.34 14.73 4.10
N LYS A 385 10.38 15.49 4.49
CA LYS A 385 10.31 16.52 5.53
C LYS A 385 9.25 17.57 5.19
N THR A 386 9.26 18.09 3.97
CA THR A 386 8.29 19.08 3.47
C THR A 386 6.86 18.56 3.55
N LEU A 387 6.61 17.34 3.10
CA LEU A 387 5.28 16.74 3.15
C LEU A 387 4.84 16.42 4.57
N VAL A 388 5.74 16.00 5.45
CA VAL A 388 5.41 15.86 6.87
C VAL A 388 4.98 17.22 7.40
N LEU A 389 5.77 18.28 7.22
CA LEU A 389 5.47 19.64 7.69
C LEU A 389 4.20 20.23 7.10
N ASN A 390 4.02 20.20 5.78
CA ASN A 390 2.84 20.75 5.09
C ASN A 390 1.55 20.05 5.51
N ASN A 391 1.59 18.74 5.79
CA ASN A 391 0.44 18.01 6.30
C ASN A 391 0.16 18.29 7.79
N LEU A 392 1.08 18.91 8.53
CA LEU A 392 0.79 19.47 9.86
C LEU A 392 0.13 20.86 9.76
N VAL A 393 0.21 21.51 8.60
CA VAL A 393 -0.17 22.93 8.37
C VAL A 393 -1.42 23.08 7.48
N SER A 394 -1.79 22.09 6.65
CA SER A 394 -2.90 22.21 5.68
C SER A 394 -3.92 21.09 5.72
N SER A 395 -5.19 21.47 5.47
CA SER A 395 -6.31 20.61 5.10
C SER A 395 -6.41 20.53 3.57
N HIS A 396 -6.09 19.34 3.04
CA HIS A 396 -6.26 18.86 1.65
C HIS A 396 -5.40 19.53 0.55
N SER A 397 -4.82 18.70 -0.34
CA SER A 397 -4.32 19.14 -1.64
C SER A 397 -4.99 18.31 -2.77
N PRO A 398 -5.59 18.97 -3.78
CA PRO A 398 -6.22 18.32 -4.94
C PRO A 398 -5.17 17.99 -6.01
N GLY A 399 -5.32 16.85 -6.70
CA GLY A 399 -4.55 16.53 -7.92
C GLY A 399 -3.63 15.31 -7.87
N SER A 400 -4.13 14.15 -7.42
CA SER A 400 -3.42 12.86 -7.47
C SER A 400 -4.01 11.94 -8.56
N ASN A 401 -3.19 11.08 -9.14
CA ASN A 401 -3.59 9.99 -10.05
C ASN A 401 -4.28 8.81 -9.32
N CYS A 402 -4.47 8.92 -8.01
CA CYS A 402 -5.28 8.05 -7.17
C CYS A 402 -6.59 8.79 -6.82
N GLU A 403 -7.70 8.06 -6.67
CA GLU A 403 -8.94 8.63 -6.13
C GLU A 403 -8.66 9.39 -4.83
N GLU A 404 -9.35 10.50 -4.61
CA GLU A 404 -9.19 11.31 -3.41
C GLU A 404 -9.30 10.45 -2.15
N ASP A 405 -8.22 10.40 -1.36
CA ASP A 405 -8.21 9.72 -0.08
C ASP A 405 -8.96 10.62 0.91
N PHE A 406 -10.20 10.24 1.25
CA PHE A 406 -11.11 10.93 2.18
C PHE A 406 -10.62 10.94 3.65
N ALA A 407 -9.32 11.08 3.88
CA ALA A 407 -8.71 11.20 5.21
C ALA A 407 -8.85 12.64 5.73
N GLU A 408 -9.42 12.81 6.92
CA GLU A 408 -9.69 14.10 7.58
C GLU A 408 -8.44 14.75 8.24
N GLY A 409 -7.24 14.44 7.75
CA GLY A 409 -5.98 14.95 8.30
C GLY A 409 -5.22 13.97 9.20
N ARG A 410 -3.94 14.28 9.45
CA ARG A 410 -3.00 13.42 10.21
C ARG A 410 -3.05 13.75 11.71
N LEU A 411 -2.68 12.79 12.55
CA LEU A 411 -2.71 12.96 14.03
C LEU A 411 -1.75 14.02 14.53
N ALA A 412 -0.63 14.25 13.85
CA ALA A 412 0.36 15.21 14.31
C ALA A 412 -0.09 16.67 14.06
N GLN A 413 -0.06 17.50 15.10
CA GLN A 413 -0.28 18.95 15.00
C GLN A 413 1.05 19.71 14.94
N PHE A 414 1.14 20.74 14.10
CA PHE A 414 2.34 21.56 13.89
C PHE A 414 2.90 22.16 15.19
N LYS A 415 2.01 22.63 16.07
CA LYS A 415 2.37 23.20 17.38
C LYS A 415 3.17 22.22 18.25
N ASN A 416 2.82 20.94 18.22
CA ASN A 416 3.50 19.92 19.01
C ASN A 416 4.91 19.63 18.47
N LEU A 417 5.15 19.76 17.16
CA LEU A 417 6.49 19.57 16.59
C LEU A 417 7.52 20.56 17.15
N PHE A 418 7.17 21.85 17.24
CA PHE A 418 8.06 22.89 17.78
C PHE A 418 8.25 22.82 19.29
N MET A 419 7.26 22.32 20.03
CA MET A 419 7.38 22.11 21.47
C MET A 419 8.40 21.01 21.79
N PHE A 420 8.44 19.94 20.98
CA PHE A 420 9.37 18.82 21.18
C PHE A 420 10.73 18.99 20.48
N SER A 421 10.93 20.00 19.62
CA SER A 421 12.24 20.28 19.01
C SER A 421 13.21 21.03 19.94
N LYS A 422 12.74 21.48 21.12
CA LYS A 422 13.53 22.28 22.08
C LYS A 422 14.38 21.47 23.06
N THR A 423 14.43 20.14 22.96
CA THR A 423 15.39 19.33 23.73
C THR A 423 16.72 19.29 22.99
N PRO A 424 17.82 19.87 23.53
CA PRO A 424 19.12 19.79 22.89
C PRO A 424 19.60 18.34 22.93
N SER A 425 19.93 17.77 21.77
CA SER A 425 20.76 16.57 21.70
C SER A 425 22.18 16.97 22.07
N THR A 426 22.70 16.42 23.16
CA THR A 426 24.14 16.43 23.46
C THR A 426 24.92 15.82 22.29
N PRO A 427 25.98 16.47 21.77
CA PRO A 427 26.82 15.87 20.76
C PRO A 427 27.70 14.79 21.41
N SER A 428 27.40 13.52 21.17
CA SER A 428 28.33 12.41 21.41
C SER A 428 28.81 11.87 20.06
N ASP A 429 30.01 12.29 19.66
CA ASP A 429 31.15 11.40 19.41
C ASP A 429 32.21 12.18 18.62
N LYS A 430 33.40 12.27 19.19
CA LYS A 430 34.59 12.78 18.51
C LYS A 430 34.95 11.80 17.40
N ILE A 431 34.63 12.15 16.15
CA ILE A 431 35.29 11.55 14.99
C ILE A 431 36.53 12.39 14.72
N ILE A 432 37.69 11.77 14.88
CA ILE A 432 38.98 12.32 14.44
C ILE A 432 38.93 12.32 12.92
N ALA A 433 38.60 13.48 12.33
CA ALA A 433 38.80 13.71 10.91
C ALA A 433 40.30 13.89 10.67
N ALA A 434 40.85 13.09 9.74
CA ALA A 434 42.17 13.33 9.18
C ALA A 434 42.20 14.75 8.56
N ASP A 435 43.31 15.45 8.81
CA ASP A 435 43.57 16.84 8.45
C ASP A 435 43.04 17.24 7.07
N LEU A 436 41.95 18.01 7.05
CA LEU A 436 41.61 18.90 5.96
C LEU A 436 41.83 20.35 6.42
N PRO A 437 42.46 21.21 5.60
CA PRO A 437 42.81 22.56 6.02
C PRO A 437 41.56 23.38 6.35
N LEU A 438 41.53 23.91 7.57
CA LEU A 438 40.55 24.87 8.07
C LEU A 438 40.53 26.11 7.16
N THR A 439 39.63 26.13 6.19
CA THR A 439 39.32 27.34 5.44
C THR A 439 38.21 28.06 6.20
N ILE A 440 38.59 29.07 7.00
CA ILE A 440 37.64 29.94 7.68
C ILE A 440 36.99 30.84 6.63
N HIS A 441 35.84 30.44 6.11
CA HIS A 441 34.99 31.35 5.36
C HIS A 441 34.27 32.28 6.34
N GLN A 442 34.74 33.53 6.43
CA GLN A 442 33.93 34.62 6.96
C GLN A 442 32.74 34.82 6.03
N LEU A 443 31.53 34.51 6.51
CA LEU A 443 30.28 34.85 5.83
C LEU A 443 30.03 36.36 5.95
N PRO A 444 29.94 37.12 4.86
CA PRO A 444 29.29 38.42 4.88
C PRO A 444 27.78 38.22 4.74
N ASN A 445 27.00 38.80 5.64
CA ASN A 445 25.57 38.99 5.45
C ASN A 445 25.31 40.50 5.27
N PRO A 446 24.36 40.91 4.40
CA PRO A 446 22.97 40.62 4.72
C PRO A 446 22.11 40.13 3.56
N THR A 447 21.15 39.27 3.92
CA THR A 447 20.04 38.68 3.18
C THR A 447 19.00 39.70 2.64
N SER A 448 19.40 40.88 2.18
CA SER A 448 18.49 41.88 1.60
C SER A 448 17.86 41.38 0.29
N TYR A 449 18.67 40.75 -0.57
CA TYR A 449 18.23 40.22 -1.87
C TYR A 449 17.16 39.12 -1.76
N LEU A 450 17.23 38.29 -0.70
CA LEU A 450 16.23 37.24 -0.45
C LEU A 450 14.87 37.84 -0.11
N ARG A 451 14.83 39.01 0.52
CA ARG A 451 13.57 39.70 0.85
C ARG A 451 12.85 40.16 -0.42
N ASP A 452 13.59 40.72 -1.37
CA ASP A 452 13.03 41.23 -2.62
C ASP A 452 12.51 40.09 -3.53
N GLN A 453 13.22 38.96 -3.55
CA GLN A 453 12.74 37.76 -4.25
C GLN A 453 11.49 37.16 -3.59
N THR A 454 11.45 37.14 -2.26
CA THR A 454 10.29 36.62 -1.52
C THR A 454 9.05 37.49 -1.73
N HIS A 455 9.20 38.82 -1.70
CA HIS A 455 8.11 39.75 -2.00
C HIS A 455 7.60 39.60 -3.44
N SER A 456 8.52 39.46 -4.41
CA SER A 456 8.16 39.27 -5.82
C SER A 456 7.39 37.96 -6.06
N TYR A 457 7.80 36.87 -5.40
CA TYR A 457 7.10 35.58 -5.48
C TYR A 457 5.70 35.65 -4.86
N ILE A 458 5.57 36.25 -3.67
CA ILE A 458 4.28 36.41 -2.99
C ILE A 458 3.33 37.30 -3.80
N ALA A 459 3.83 38.42 -4.34
CA ALA A 459 3.05 39.32 -5.18
C ALA A 459 2.57 38.63 -6.47
N GLY A 460 3.46 37.88 -7.14
CA GLY A 460 3.11 37.09 -8.32
C GLY A 460 2.07 36.00 -8.03
N PHE A 461 2.16 35.34 -6.88
CA PHE A 461 1.18 34.34 -6.46
C PHE A 461 -0.19 34.96 -6.18
N ILE A 462 -0.25 36.13 -5.52
CA ILE A 462 -1.50 36.84 -5.22
C ILE A 462 -2.19 37.31 -6.51
N ILE A 463 -1.43 37.91 -7.44
CA ILE A 463 -1.97 38.37 -8.73
C ILE A 463 -2.55 37.19 -9.54
N LYS A 464 -1.87 36.04 -9.53
CA LYS A 464 -2.34 34.82 -10.22
C LYS A 464 -3.58 34.17 -9.59
N LYS A 465 -3.95 34.57 -8.38
CA LYS A 465 -5.11 34.07 -7.63
C LYS A 465 -6.31 35.02 -7.74
N LEU A 466 -6.07 36.28 -8.13
CA LEU A 466 -7.09 37.32 -8.30
C LEU A 466 -7.56 37.48 -9.75
N ASN A 467 -6.75 37.03 -10.72
CA ASN A 467 -7.18 36.70 -12.08
C ASN A 467 -7.61 35.24 -12.15
#